data_AF-A0A0S3PQ10-F1
#
_entry.id   AF-A0A0S3PQ10-F1
#
_cell.length_a   1.000
_cell.length_b   1.000
_cell.length_c   1.000
_cell.angle_alpha   90.00
_cell.angle_beta   90.00
_cell.angle_gamma   90.00
#
_symmetry.space_group_name_H-M   'P 1'
#
loop_
_entity.id
_entity.type
_entity.pdbx_description
1 polymer ?
#
loop_
_entity_poly.entity_id
_entity_poly.type
_entity_poly.pdbx_seq_one_letter_code
_entity_poly.pdbx_strand_id
1 'polypeptide(L)'
;MSESRTSPPSNILYSSIVATVAATIDRKMTVREIAERVEADAETTAQCIALHRYLRSHAYDHGAGTLPVPMPIDFSIPSLDDLIDETALGLNYEPPVAA
;
A
#
# COMPACT_ATOMS: atom_id res chain seq x y z
N MET A 1 -14.14 28.91 10.55
CA MET A 1 -13.17 27.95 11.12
C MET A 1 -13.12 26.79 10.15
N SER A 2 -12.11 26.74 9.30
CA SER A 2 -11.93 25.63 8.35
C SER A 2 -11.07 24.59 9.05
N GLU A 3 -11.65 23.45 9.40
CA GLU A 3 -10.89 22.32 9.92
C GLU A 3 -9.93 21.85 8.82
N SER A 4 -8.65 22.15 9.01
CA SER A 4 -7.58 21.47 8.30
C SER A 4 -7.73 19.99 8.63
N ARG A 5 -8.30 19.20 7.72
CA ARG A 5 -8.23 17.75 7.75
C ARG A 5 -6.77 17.40 7.57
N THR A 6 -6.02 17.40 8.67
CA THR A 6 -4.62 16.99 8.69
C THR A 6 -4.62 15.54 8.26
N SER A 7 -4.20 15.28 7.01
CA SER A 7 -4.01 13.90 6.55
C SER A 7 -3.15 13.18 7.59
N PRO A 8 -3.53 11.96 8.00
CA PRO A 8 -2.72 11.20 8.94
C PRO A 8 -1.26 11.15 8.42
N PRO A 9 -0.25 11.22 9.30
CA PRO A 9 1.14 11.07 8.88
C PRO A 9 1.25 9.81 8.02
N SER A 10 1.99 9.86 6.90
CA SER A 10 1.97 8.80 5.88
C SER A 10 2.17 7.39 6.43
N ASN A 11 2.96 7.23 7.50
CA ASN A 11 3.18 5.96 8.20
C ASN A 11 1.93 5.40 8.92
N ILE A 12 1.05 6.25 9.44
CA ILE A 12 -0.19 5.84 10.10
C ILE A 12 -1.18 5.32 9.06
N LEU A 13 -1.40 6.07 7.99
CA LEU A 13 -2.26 5.64 6.89
C LEU A 13 -1.81 4.29 6.33
N TYR A 14 -0.50 4.15 6.15
CA TYR A 14 0.13 2.94 5.66
C TYR A 14 -0.12 1.74 6.58
N SER A 15 0.06 1.92 7.90
CA SER A 15 -0.20 0.86 8.88
C SER A 15 -1.69 0.48 8.92
N SER A 16 -2.59 1.46 8.79
CA SER A 16 -4.04 1.22 8.73
C SER A 16 -4.45 0.45 7.48
N ILE A 17 -3.87 0.75 6.31
CA ILE A 17 -4.13 0.02 5.07
C ILE A 17 -3.71 -1.45 5.22
N VAL A 18 -2.49 -1.70 5.71
CA VAL A 18 -1.98 -3.05 5.93
C VAL A 18 -2.84 -3.82 6.93
N ALA A 19 -3.16 -3.21 8.07
CA ALA A 19 -4.00 -3.83 9.09
C ALA A 19 -5.42 -4.13 8.57
N THR A 20 -5.99 -3.24 7.76
CA THR A 20 -7.31 -3.43 7.15
C THR A 20 -7.32 -4.63 6.22
N VAL A 21 -6.33 -4.73 5.33
CA VAL A 21 -6.23 -5.85 4.38
C VAL A 21 -5.96 -7.16 5.09
N ALA A 22 -5.09 -7.17 6.11
CA ALA A 22 -4.78 -8.35 6.91
C ALA A 22 -5.96 -8.83 7.78
N ALA A 23 -6.84 -7.93 8.21
CA ALA A 23 -8.04 -8.29 8.97
C ALA A 23 -9.11 -8.99 8.12
N THR A 24 -9.07 -8.84 6.80
CA THR A 24 -10.03 -9.43 5.85
C THR A 24 -9.63 -10.83 5.37
N ILE A 25 -9.07 -11.66 6.25
CA ILE A 25 -8.69 -13.07 6.00
C ILE A 25 -9.75 -13.74 5.09
N ASP A 26 -9.33 -14.20 3.91
CA ASP A 26 -10.13 -14.81 2.83
C ASP A 26 -11.03 -13.91 1.95
N ARG A 27 -10.95 -12.57 2.05
CA ARG A 27 -11.70 -11.67 1.16
C ARG A 27 -10.81 -10.57 0.56
N LYS A 28 -10.82 -10.51 -0.78
CA LYS A 28 -10.30 -9.37 -1.55
C LYS A 28 -11.19 -8.15 -1.36
N MET A 29 -10.57 -6.98 -1.27
CA MET A 29 -11.25 -5.69 -1.20
C MET A 29 -10.81 -4.77 -2.33
N THR A 30 -11.71 -3.99 -2.89
CA THR A 30 -11.32 -2.94 -3.82
C THR A 30 -10.55 -1.82 -3.10
N VAL A 31 -9.73 -1.08 -3.83
CA VAL A 31 -9.04 0.10 -3.27
C VAL A 31 -10.05 1.10 -2.67
N ARG A 32 -11.23 1.27 -3.28
CA ARG A 32 -12.32 2.09 -2.71
C ARG A 32 -12.79 1.58 -1.35
N GLU A 33 -13.10 0.29 -1.23
CA GLU A 33 -13.55 -0.29 0.03
C GLU A 33 -12.48 -0.19 1.14
N ILE A 34 -11.20 -0.22 0.77
CA ILE A 34 -10.09 -0.01 1.71
C ILE A 34 -10.05 1.45 2.13
N ALA A 35 -10.11 2.39 1.18
CA ALA A 35 -10.09 3.83 1.43
C ALA A 35 -11.23 4.26 2.39
N GLU A 36 -12.43 3.72 2.18
CA GLU A 36 -13.58 3.92 3.07
C GLU A 36 -13.32 3.44 4.50
N ARG A 37 -12.70 2.26 4.66
CA ARG A 37 -12.41 1.70 5.99
C ARG A 37 -11.30 2.43 6.74
N VAL A 38 -10.32 2.97 6.02
CA VAL A 38 -9.22 3.74 6.63
C VAL A 38 -9.51 5.25 6.69
N GLU A 39 -10.72 5.65 6.32
CA GLU A 39 -11.18 7.04 6.29
C GLU A 39 -10.24 7.97 5.50
N ALA A 40 -9.75 7.50 4.35
CA ALA A 40 -8.84 8.23 3.49
C ALA A 40 -9.40 8.43 2.08
N ASP A 41 -8.76 9.34 1.34
CA ASP A 41 -9.02 9.52 -0.08
C ASP A 41 -8.56 8.30 -0.90
N ALA A 42 -9.37 7.88 -1.88
CA ALA A 42 -9.13 6.64 -2.62
C ALA A 42 -7.90 6.71 -3.54
N GLU A 43 -7.59 7.87 -4.12
CA GLU A 43 -6.37 8.04 -4.92
C GLU A 43 -5.12 8.00 -4.03
N THR A 44 -5.19 8.63 -2.87
CA THR A 44 -4.12 8.58 -1.86
C THR A 44 -3.89 7.14 -1.38
N THR A 45 -4.96 6.38 -1.11
CA THR A 45 -4.87 4.97 -0.77
C THR A 45 -4.23 4.15 -1.89
N ALA A 46 -4.61 4.38 -3.15
CA ALA A 46 -4.00 3.70 -4.30
C ALA A 46 -2.48 3.97 -4.39
N GLN A 47 -2.06 5.22 -4.21
CA GLN A 47 -0.66 5.62 -4.19
C GLN A 47 0.11 4.97 -3.03
N CYS A 48 -0.48 4.93 -1.84
CA CYS A 48 0.12 4.26 -0.68
C CYS A 48 0.28 2.74 -0.91
N ILE A 49 -0.71 2.09 -1.52
CA ILE A 49 -0.64 0.66 -1.87
C ILE A 49 0.47 0.41 -2.91
N ALA A 50 0.56 1.25 -3.94
CA ALA A 50 1.61 1.16 -4.97
C ALA A 50 3.00 1.30 -4.35
N LEU A 51 3.18 2.32 -3.50
CA LEU A 51 4.41 2.55 -2.75
C LEU A 51 4.75 1.35 -1.86
N HIS A 52 3.74 0.72 -1.25
CA HIS A 52 3.94 -0.47 -0.43
C HIS A 52 4.46 -1.66 -1.20
N ARG A 53 3.81 -1.99 -2.31
CA ARG A 53 4.25 -3.05 -3.21
C ARG A 53 5.69 -2.85 -3.65
N TYR A 54 6.01 -1.62 -4.04
CA TYR A 54 7.34 -1.27 -4.50
C TYR A 54 8.38 -1.42 -3.38
N LEU A 55 8.20 -0.73 -2.25
CA LEU A 55 9.15 -0.77 -1.14
C LEU A 55 9.34 -2.19 -0.60
N ARG A 56 8.30 -3.03 -0.64
CA ARG A 56 8.38 -4.43 -0.21
C ARG A 56 9.17 -5.29 -1.20
N SER A 57 8.91 -5.13 -2.51
CA SER A 57 9.61 -5.89 -3.56
C SER A 57 11.09 -5.51 -3.67
N HIS A 58 11.41 -4.26 -3.35
CA HIS A 58 12.78 -3.71 -3.41
C HIS A 58 13.42 -3.52 -2.04
N ALA A 59 12.84 -4.08 -0.97
CA ALA A 59 13.33 -3.93 0.40
C ALA A 59 14.79 -4.40 0.58
N TYR A 60 15.25 -5.31 -0.29
CA TYR A 60 16.61 -5.85 -0.30
C TYR A 60 17.56 -5.09 -1.23
N ASP A 61 17.05 -4.35 -2.21
CA ASP A 61 17.85 -3.61 -3.19
C ASP A 61 18.12 -2.16 -2.78
N HIS A 62 17.27 -1.60 -1.92
CA HIS A 62 17.35 -0.19 -1.51
C HIS A 62 17.30 -0.04 0.00
N GLY A 63 18.45 0.33 0.60
CA GLY A 63 18.47 0.89 1.95
C GLY A 63 17.64 2.16 1.98
N ALA A 64 16.54 2.15 2.74
CA ALA A 64 15.62 3.25 3.06
C ALA A 64 15.91 4.58 2.35
N GLY A 65 15.60 4.66 1.05
CA GLY A 65 15.94 5.78 0.19
C GLY A 65 14.73 6.26 -0.60
N THR A 66 14.69 7.55 -0.90
CA THR A 66 13.70 8.19 -1.77
C THR A 66 13.65 7.51 -3.14
N LEU A 67 12.43 7.32 -3.68
CA LEU A 67 12.24 6.74 -5.01
C LEU A 67 13.04 7.53 -6.06
N PRO A 68 13.84 6.86 -6.90
CA PRO A 68 14.51 7.54 -7.99
C PRO A 68 13.50 8.11 -9.00
N VAL A 69 13.84 9.25 -9.60
CA VAL A 69 13.16 9.79 -10.79
C VAL A 69 14.10 9.54 -11.98
N PRO A 70 13.66 8.86 -13.04
CA PRO A 70 12.28 8.46 -13.37
C PRO A 70 11.75 7.32 -12.50
N MET A 71 10.41 7.24 -12.38
CA MET A 71 9.77 6.16 -11.66
C MET A 71 10.22 4.79 -12.21
N PRO A 72 10.48 3.81 -11.34
CA PRO A 72 10.81 2.45 -11.72
C PRO A 72 9.78 1.86 -12.69
N ILE A 73 10.24 1.05 -13.65
CA ILE A 73 9.40 0.48 -14.72
C ILE A 73 8.30 -0.45 -14.18
N ASP A 74 8.52 -1.02 -13.00
CA ASP A 74 7.63 -1.92 -12.29
C ASP A 74 6.74 -1.21 -11.26
N PHE A 75 6.89 0.11 -11.09
CA PHE A 75 6.00 0.91 -10.25
C PHE A 75 4.64 1.10 -10.95
N SER A 76 3.58 0.52 -10.37
CA SER A 76 2.23 0.62 -10.91
C SER A 76 1.23 0.99 -9.81
N ILE A 77 0.43 2.03 -10.08
CA ILE A 77 -0.67 2.45 -9.21
C ILE A 77 -1.90 1.61 -9.56
N PRO A 78 -2.52 0.89 -8.60
CA PRO A 78 -3.74 0.14 -8.86
C PRO A 78 -4.92 1.10 -9.16
N SER A 79 -5.85 0.63 -9.98
CA SER A 79 -7.12 1.31 -10.20
C SER A 79 -7.99 1.24 -8.93
N LEU A 80 -8.94 2.17 -8.80
CA LEU A 80 -9.81 2.24 -7.62
C LEU A 80 -10.68 0.99 -7.43
N ASP A 81 -10.99 0.30 -8.53
CA ASP A 81 -11.81 -0.90 -8.55
C ASP A 81 -10.96 -2.19 -8.56
N ASP A 82 -9.62 -2.07 -8.50
CA ASP A 82 -8.73 -3.22 -8.40
C ASP A 82 -8.86 -3.89 -7.04
N LEU A 83 -8.93 -5.21 -7.06
CA LEU A 83 -8.99 -6.05 -5.87
C LEU A 83 -7.61 -6.22 -5.24
N ILE A 84 -7.52 -5.95 -3.95
CA ILE A 84 -6.32 -6.01 -3.13
C ILE A 84 -6.53 -7.07 -2.04
N ASP A 85 -5.52 -7.91 -1.88
CA ASP A 85 -5.38 -8.85 -0.76
C ASP A 85 -3.97 -8.76 -0.17
N GLU A 86 -3.70 -9.59 0.83
CA GLU A 86 -2.39 -9.67 1.49
C GLU A 86 -1.25 -10.02 0.54
N THR A 87 -1.51 -10.89 -0.46
CA THR A 87 -0.49 -11.25 -1.46
C THR A 87 -0.15 -10.06 -2.34
N ALA A 88 -1.16 -9.27 -2.69
CA ALA A 88 -1.01 -8.05 -3.45
C ALA A 88 -0.28 -6.97 -2.66
N LEU A 89 -0.19 -7.06 -1.34
CA LEU A 89 0.67 -6.20 -0.51
C LEU A 89 2.04 -6.85 -0.20
N GLY A 90 2.30 -8.07 -0.65
CA GLY A 90 3.54 -8.79 -0.33
C GLY A 90 3.66 -9.17 1.15
N LEU A 91 2.53 -9.27 1.87
CA LEU A 91 2.47 -9.69 3.28
C LEU A 91 2.71 -11.19 3.44
N ASN A 92 2.29 -11.98 2.43
CA ASN A 92 2.49 -13.44 2.37
C ASN A 92 3.81 -13.84 1.67
N TYR A 93 4.74 -12.91 1.47
CA TYR A 93 6.04 -13.22 0.90
C TYR A 93 6.91 -13.95 1.94
N GLU A 94 6.95 -15.28 1.88
CA GLU A 94 8.07 -16.04 2.44
C GLU A 94 9.31 -15.74 1.57
N PRO A 95 10.42 -15.25 2.15
CA PRO A 95 11.65 -15.10 1.38
C PRO A 95 12.06 -16.48 0.84
N PRO A 96 12.56 -16.58 -0.41
CA PRO A 96 13.06 -17.84 -0.92
C PRO A 96 14.13 -18.35 0.05
N VAL A 97 13.90 -19.53 0.62
CA VAL A 97 14.91 -20.22 1.43
C VAL A 97 16.10 -20.41 0.51
N ALA A 98 17.22 -19.75 0.83
CA ALA A 98 18.46 -19.96 0.10
C ALA A 98 18.81 -21.45 0.21
N ALA A 99 18.74 -22.15 -0.92
CA ALA A 99 19.10 -23.56 -1.06
C ALA A 99 20.62 -23.75 -1.08
#